data_AF-A0A428JZV1-F1
#
_entry.id   AF-A0A428JZV1-F1
#
_cell.length_a   1.000
_cell.length_b   1.000
_cell.length_c   1.000
_cell.angle_alpha   90.00
_cell.angle_beta   90.00
_cell.angle_gamma   90.00
#
_symmetry.space_group_name_H-M   'P 1'
#
loop_
_entity.id
_entity.type
_entity.pdbx_description
1 polymer ?
#
loop_
_entity_poly.entity_id
_entity_poly.type
_entity_poly.pdbx_seq_one_letter_code
_entity_poly.pdbx_strand_id
1 'polypeptide(L)'
;MSEENKSNDRFDDTKETAKNFSEEAKETAKEFTKDAEEVLSDGKNVAVIAHITLIGWVIAIVMNNGDKKTEYASFYIRQMLGIMIIGFVLGIIPVVNLVGWILVLILWIISLVGALSGKKKTIFLLGNQFQDWFKSI
;
A
#
# COMPACT_ATOMS: atom_id res chain seq x y z
N MET A 1 63.04 -0.78 3.55
CA MET A 1 62.33 0.45 3.12
C MET A 1 61.39 0.25 1.93
N SER A 2 61.48 -0.85 1.16
CA SER A 2 60.57 -1.11 0.01
C SER A 2 59.29 -1.91 0.35
N GLU A 3 59.31 -2.76 1.38
CA GLU A 3 58.14 -3.59 1.73
C GLU A 3 57.05 -2.84 2.51
N GLU A 4 57.44 -1.88 3.35
CA GLU A 4 56.51 -1.06 4.16
C GLU A 4 55.65 -0.14 3.27
N ASN A 5 56.23 0.41 2.20
CA ASN A 5 55.51 1.28 1.25
C ASN A 5 54.46 0.50 0.42
N LYS A 6 54.81 -0.71 -0.02
CA LYS A 6 53.90 -1.60 -0.77
C LYS A 6 52.74 -2.14 0.08
N SER A 7 52.98 -2.29 1.39
CA SER A 7 51.96 -2.62 2.37
C SER A 7 50.95 -1.46 2.51
N ASN A 8 51.44 -0.23 2.72
CA ASN A 8 50.61 0.95 2.86
C ASN A 8 49.74 1.24 1.62
N ASP A 9 50.30 1.14 0.42
CA ASP A 9 49.56 1.32 -0.84
C ASP A 9 48.40 0.32 -0.97
N ARG A 10 48.57 -0.94 -0.54
CA ARG A 10 47.49 -1.94 -0.52
C ARG A 10 46.43 -1.65 0.51
N PHE A 11 46.81 -1.16 1.68
CA PHE A 11 45.85 -0.79 2.72
C PHE A 11 44.98 0.39 2.26
N ASP A 12 45.56 1.37 1.59
CA ASP A 12 44.83 2.52 1.04
C ASP A 12 43.91 2.13 -0.12
N ASP A 13 44.36 1.28 -1.04
CA ASP A 13 43.54 0.71 -2.14
C ASP A 13 42.35 -0.13 -1.61
N THR A 14 42.59 -0.92 -0.57
CA THR A 14 41.53 -1.71 0.09
C THR A 14 40.49 -0.79 0.74
N LYS A 15 40.94 0.31 1.36
CA LYS A 15 40.08 1.29 2.02
C LYS A 15 39.26 2.08 1.00
N GLU A 16 39.85 2.45 -0.13
CA GLU A 16 39.17 3.11 -1.24
C GLU A 16 38.10 2.20 -1.86
N THR A 17 38.45 0.94 -2.14
CA THR A 17 37.51 -0.07 -2.64
C THR A 17 36.33 -0.26 -1.69
N ALA A 18 36.58 -0.37 -0.37
CA ALA A 18 35.52 -0.49 0.63
C ALA A 18 34.63 0.75 0.70
N LYS A 19 35.20 1.95 0.52
CA LYS A 19 34.45 3.21 0.49
C LYS A 19 33.56 3.29 -0.74
N ASN A 20 34.10 2.98 -1.93
CA ASN A 20 33.34 2.98 -3.19
C ASN A 20 32.19 1.98 -3.14
N PHE A 21 32.42 0.77 -2.63
CA PHE A 21 31.36 -0.21 -2.42
C PHE A 21 30.29 0.29 -1.42
N SER A 22 30.70 0.94 -0.33
CA SER A 22 29.74 1.52 0.62
C SER A 22 28.92 2.67 0.01
N GLU A 23 29.49 3.46 -0.88
CA GLU A 23 28.79 4.55 -1.57
C GLU A 23 27.81 3.99 -2.60
N GLU A 24 28.23 3.01 -3.40
CA GLU A 24 27.36 2.29 -4.34
C GLU A 24 26.19 1.61 -3.61
N ALA A 25 26.45 0.89 -2.52
CA ALA A 25 25.39 0.26 -1.72
C ALA A 25 24.39 1.29 -1.14
N LYS A 26 24.88 2.49 -0.75
CA LYS A 26 24.01 3.58 -0.27
C LYS A 26 23.18 4.18 -1.40
N GLU A 27 23.75 4.33 -2.59
CA GLU A 27 23.03 4.81 -3.77
C GLU A 27 21.92 3.84 -4.18
N THR A 28 22.23 2.54 -4.32
CA THR A 28 21.24 1.51 -4.65
C THR A 28 20.13 1.42 -3.60
N ALA A 29 20.46 1.52 -2.31
CA ALA A 29 19.46 1.54 -1.25
C ALA A 29 18.53 2.76 -1.35
N LYS A 30 19.08 3.95 -1.64
CA LYS A 30 18.29 5.16 -1.84
C LYS A 30 17.37 5.04 -3.06
N GLU A 31 17.88 4.52 -4.17
CA GLU A 31 17.09 4.27 -5.39
C GLU A 31 15.94 3.31 -5.09
N PHE A 32 16.21 2.16 -4.46
CA PHE A 32 15.16 1.22 -4.05
C PHE A 32 14.11 1.86 -3.13
N THR A 33 14.54 2.65 -2.13
CA THR A 33 13.58 3.33 -1.23
C THR A 33 12.72 4.35 -1.96
N LYS A 34 13.28 5.05 -2.94
CA LYS A 34 12.56 6.04 -3.74
C LYS A 34 11.54 5.36 -4.66
N ASP A 35 11.94 4.28 -5.34
CA ASP A 35 11.04 3.50 -6.18
C ASP A 35 9.91 2.87 -5.36
N ALA A 36 10.24 2.34 -4.17
CA ALA A 36 9.24 1.84 -3.24
C ALA A 36 8.28 2.96 -2.80
N GLU A 37 8.79 4.15 -2.48
CA GLU A 37 7.95 5.29 -2.10
C GLU A 37 7.02 5.73 -3.24
N GLU A 38 7.49 5.75 -4.48
CA GLU A 38 6.68 6.05 -5.66
C GLU A 38 5.55 5.03 -5.84
N VAL A 39 5.89 3.73 -5.81
CA VAL A 39 4.90 2.65 -5.92
C VAL A 39 3.90 2.68 -4.77
N LEU A 40 4.35 2.96 -3.55
CA LEU A 40 3.49 3.00 -2.36
C LEU A 40 2.67 4.30 -2.29
N SER A 41 3.10 5.40 -2.89
CA SER A 41 2.35 6.67 -2.91
C SER A 41 1.40 6.79 -4.11
N ASP A 42 1.50 5.93 -5.12
CA ASP A 42 0.54 5.87 -6.21
C ASP A 42 -0.85 5.50 -5.67
N GLY A 43 -1.80 6.43 -5.82
CA GLY A 43 -3.18 6.26 -5.35
C GLY A 43 -3.86 4.99 -5.87
N LYS A 44 -3.47 4.52 -7.07
CA LYS A 44 -3.98 3.23 -7.59
C LYS A 44 -3.48 2.05 -6.79
N ASN A 45 -2.19 2.02 -6.46
CA ASN A 45 -1.59 0.97 -5.65
C ASN A 45 -2.12 1.00 -4.22
N VAL A 46 -2.24 2.19 -3.62
CA VAL A 46 -2.85 2.35 -2.29
C VAL A 46 -4.28 1.80 -2.27
N ALA A 47 -5.07 2.08 -3.32
CA ALA A 47 -6.42 1.53 -3.45
C ALA A 47 -6.41 0.01 -3.53
N VAL A 48 -5.47 -0.62 -4.26
CA VAL A 48 -5.34 -2.08 -4.32
C VAL A 48 -4.89 -2.66 -2.97
N ILE A 49 -3.92 -2.04 -2.30
CA ILE A 49 -3.43 -2.44 -0.97
C ILE A 49 -4.58 -2.44 0.05
N ALA A 50 -5.48 -1.47 -0.04
CA ALA A 50 -6.68 -1.41 0.81
C ALA A 50 -7.59 -2.64 0.68
N HIS A 51 -7.49 -3.41 -0.41
CA HIS A 51 -8.32 -4.59 -0.66
C HIS A 51 -7.70 -5.92 -0.21
N ILE A 52 -6.40 -5.97 0.10
CA ILE A 52 -5.69 -7.25 0.30
C ILE A 52 -6.08 -7.94 1.61
N THR A 53 -5.98 -7.22 2.73
CA THR A 53 -6.36 -7.71 4.07
C THR A 53 -6.80 -6.54 4.94
N LEU A 54 -7.35 -6.81 6.13
CA LEU A 54 -7.60 -5.79 7.14
C LEU A 54 -6.30 -5.01 7.47
N ILE A 55 -5.17 -5.70 7.52
CA ILE A 55 -3.85 -5.08 7.73
C ILE A 55 -3.50 -4.16 6.54
N GLY A 56 -3.70 -4.63 5.31
CA GLY A 56 -3.53 -3.84 4.09
C GLY A 56 -4.41 -2.58 4.07
N TRP A 57 -5.64 -2.68 4.57
CA TRP A 57 -6.54 -1.53 4.72
C TRP A 57 -6.02 -0.48 5.72
N VAL A 58 -5.52 -0.90 6.89
CA VAL A 58 -4.90 0.02 7.86
C VAL A 58 -3.66 0.70 7.26
N ILE A 59 -2.82 -0.08 6.58
CA ILE A 59 -1.64 0.43 5.88
C ILE A 59 -2.04 1.46 4.82
N ALA A 60 -3.09 1.19 4.04
CA ALA A 60 -3.59 2.11 3.02
C ALA A 60 -4.07 3.45 3.61
N ILE A 61 -4.69 3.46 4.80
CA ILE A 61 -5.04 4.72 5.50
C ILE A 61 -3.79 5.52 5.83
N VAL A 62 -2.76 4.87 6.37
CA VAL A 62 -1.50 5.53 6.73
C VAL A 62 -0.78 6.07 5.49
N MET A 63 -0.78 5.31 4.40
CA MET A 63 -0.17 5.70 3.12
C MET A 63 -0.92 6.87 2.47
N ASN A 64 -2.25 6.91 2.61
CA ASN A 64 -3.10 7.96 2.07
C ASN A 64 -3.30 9.14 3.04
N ASN A 65 -2.21 9.63 3.63
CA ASN A 65 -2.23 10.72 4.60
C ASN A 65 -1.28 11.86 4.20
N GLY A 66 -1.52 13.06 4.75
CA GLY A 66 -0.73 14.26 4.48
C GLY A 66 -0.66 14.60 2.99
N ASP A 67 0.57 14.85 2.51
CA ASP A 67 0.84 15.28 1.13
C ASP A 67 0.66 14.18 0.08
N LYS A 68 0.58 12.91 0.50
CA LYS A 68 0.39 11.74 -0.38
C LYS A 68 -1.08 11.34 -0.52
N LYS A 69 -1.99 12.12 0.06
CA LYS A 69 -3.42 11.83 0.02
C LYS A 69 -3.96 11.99 -1.41
N THR A 70 -4.54 10.92 -1.93
CA THR A 70 -5.24 10.94 -3.22
C THR A 70 -6.73 10.71 -3.02
N GLU A 71 -7.55 11.40 -3.80
CA GLU A 71 -9.01 11.22 -3.72
C GLU A 71 -9.42 9.80 -4.19
N TYR A 72 -8.64 9.20 -5.09
CA TYR A 72 -8.85 7.84 -5.58
C TYR A 72 -8.64 6.79 -4.49
N ALA A 73 -7.51 6.85 -3.78
CA ALA A 73 -7.24 5.94 -2.68
C ALA A 73 -8.25 6.15 -1.54
N SER A 74 -8.52 7.40 -1.18
CA SER A 74 -9.53 7.75 -0.15
C SER A 74 -10.89 7.12 -0.46
N PHE A 75 -11.32 7.19 -1.72
CA PHE A 75 -12.58 6.59 -2.16
C PHE A 75 -12.64 5.08 -1.89
N TYR A 76 -11.61 4.33 -2.29
CA TYR A 76 -11.56 2.87 -2.13
C TYR A 76 -11.31 2.44 -0.68
N ILE A 77 -10.57 3.23 0.11
CA ILE A 77 -10.40 3.01 1.57
C ILE A 77 -11.77 3.08 2.27
N ARG A 78 -12.57 4.12 1.99
CA ARG A 78 -13.92 4.28 2.54
C ARG A 78 -14.87 3.19 2.07
N GLN A 79 -14.76 2.84 0.78
CA GLN A 79 -15.56 1.76 0.18
C GLN A 79 -15.30 0.43 0.90
N MET A 80 -14.03 0.12 1.15
CA MET A 80 -13.64 -1.09 1.88
C MET A 80 -14.11 -1.10 3.33
N LEU A 81 -14.03 0.04 4.02
CA LEU A 81 -14.56 0.15 5.37
C LEU A 81 -16.05 -0.20 5.42
N GLY A 82 -16.84 0.32 4.47
CA GLY A 82 -18.25 -0.01 4.35
C GLY A 82 -18.50 -1.51 4.11
N ILE A 83 -17.74 -2.14 3.21
CA ILE A 83 -17.84 -3.59 2.95
C ILE A 83 -17.50 -4.41 4.21
N MET A 84 -16.45 -4.03 4.93
CA MET A 84 -16.03 -4.73 6.16
C MET A 84 -17.08 -4.62 7.26
N ILE A 85 -17.70 -3.45 7.44
CA ILE A 85 -18.77 -3.25 8.43
C ILE A 85 -19.99 -4.12 8.07
N ILE A 86 -20.37 -4.15 6.79
CA ILE A 86 -21.46 -5.03 6.34
C ILE A 86 -21.12 -6.50 6.58
N GLY A 87 -19.91 -6.93 6.25
CA GLY A 87 -19.46 -8.30 6.51
C GLY A 87 -19.49 -8.66 7.98
N PHE A 88 -19.05 -7.75 8.85
CA PHE A 88 -19.11 -7.93 10.29
C PHE A 88 -20.55 -8.07 10.81
N VAL A 89 -21.46 -7.19 10.39
CA VAL A 89 -22.87 -7.23 10.79
C VAL A 89 -23.57 -8.51 10.30
N LEU A 90 -23.33 -8.90 9.04
CA LEU A 90 -23.92 -10.12 8.48
C LEU A 90 -23.33 -11.40 9.09
N GLY A 91 -22.05 -11.37 9.48
CA GLY A 91 -21.37 -12.50 10.13
C GLY A 91 -21.88 -12.81 11.53
N ILE A 92 -22.43 -11.82 12.24
CA ILE A 92 -23.01 -12.01 13.58
C ILE A 92 -24.36 -12.75 13.52
N ILE A 93 -25.11 -12.63 12.41
CA ILE A 93 -26.45 -13.20 12.28
C ILE A 93 -26.33 -14.64 11.74
N PRO A 94 -26.49 -15.69 12.58
CA PRO A 94 -26.13 -17.06 12.19
C PRO A 94 -26.96 -17.60 11.02
N VAL A 95 -28.21 -17.13 10.89
CA VAL A 95 -29.19 -17.60 9.90
C VAL A 95 -28.88 -17.10 8.49
N VAL A 96 -28.29 -15.91 8.33
CA VAL A 96 -27.96 -15.32 7.02
C VAL A 96 -26.48 -15.37 6.69
N ASN A 97 -25.66 -15.90 7.60
CA ASN A 97 -24.20 -15.88 7.54
C ASN A 97 -23.67 -16.35 6.18
N LEU A 98 -24.09 -17.53 5.69
CA LEU A 98 -23.61 -18.09 4.42
C LEU A 98 -23.92 -17.21 3.20
N VAL A 99 -25.16 -16.71 3.09
CA VAL A 99 -25.59 -15.84 1.98
C VAL A 99 -24.96 -14.46 2.09
N GLY A 100 -24.81 -13.96 3.32
CA GLY A 100 -24.18 -12.67 3.61
C GLY A 100 -22.71 -12.64 3.21
N TRP A 101 -21.94 -13.68 3.53
CA TRP A 101 -20.54 -13.80 3.10
C TRP A 101 -20.38 -13.83 1.58
N ILE A 102 -21.28 -14.49 0.86
CA ILE A 102 -21.27 -14.49 -0.62
C ILE A 102 -21.51 -13.08 -1.15
N LEU A 103 -22.49 -12.35 -0.60
CA LEU A 103 -22.77 -10.97 -0.99
C LEU A 103 -21.58 -10.05 -0.72
N VAL A 104 -20.95 -10.17 0.46
CA VAL A 104 -19.75 -9.41 0.83
C VAL A 104 -18.60 -9.70 -0.13
N LEU A 105 -18.40 -10.97 -0.48
CA LEU A 105 -17.37 -11.37 -1.45
C LEU A 105 -17.63 -10.77 -2.84
N ILE A 106 -18.89 -10.74 -3.30
CA ILE A 106 -19.25 -10.11 -4.57
C ILE A 106 -18.98 -8.60 -4.53
N LEU A 107 -19.39 -7.90 -3.46
CA LEU A 107 -19.12 -6.47 -3.30
C LEU A 107 -17.61 -6.19 -3.26
N TRP A 108 -16.83 -7.04 -2.58
CA TRP A 108 -15.37 -6.98 -2.52
C TRP A 108 -14.74 -7.13 -3.91
N ILE A 109 -15.16 -8.13 -4.71
CA ILE A 109 -14.64 -8.35 -6.07
C ILE A 109 -14.95 -7.14 -6.97
N ILE A 110 -16.19 -6.63 -6.95
CA ILE A 110 -16.59 -5.47 -7.76
C ILE A 110 -15.75 -4.24 -7.38
N SER A 111 -15.54 -4.01 -6.09
CA SER A 111 -14.70 -2.93 -5.57
C SER A 111 -13.24 -3.07 -6.05
N LEU A 112 -12.68 -4.28 -5.96
CA LEU A 112 -11.30 -4.57 -6.40
C LEU A 112 -11.13 -4.34 -7.91
N VAL A 113 -12.06 -4.83 -8.73
CA VAL A 113 -12.05 -4.59 -10.18
C VAL A 113 -12.14 -3.10 -10.50
N GLY A 114 -12.92 -2.35 -9.72
CA GLY A 114 -12.95 -0.89 -9.76
C GLY A 114 -11.56 -0.29 -9.49
N ALA A 115 -10.91 -0.70 -8.40
CA ALA A 115 -9.60 -0.21 -7.99
C ALA A 115 -8.52 -0.48 -9.06
N LEU A 116 -8.60 -1.63 -9.74
CA LEU A 116 -7.71 -1.98 -10.86
C LEU A 116 -7.98 -1.17 -12.13
N SER A 117 -9.24 -0.74 -12.35
CA SER A 117 -9.66 0.00 -13.54
C SER A 117 -9.16 1.45 -13.57
N GLY A 118 -8.63 1.99 -12.47
CA GLY A 118 -8.17 3.39 -12.39
C GLY A 118 -9.32 4.42 -12.40
N LYS A 119 -10.58 3.97 -12.31
CA LYS A 119 -11.77 4.84 -12.26
C LYS A 119 -12.48 4.63 -10.93
N LYS A 120 -12.94 5.71 -10.29
CA LYS A 120 -13.77 5.62 -9.08
C LYS A 120 -15.12 5.00 -9.48
N LYS A 121 -15.32 3.72 -9.17
CA LYS A 121 -16.57 3.01 -9.41
C LYS A 121 -17.18 2.66 -8.07
N THR A 122 -18.28 3.34 -7.74
CA THR A 122 -19.08 3.02 -6.56
C THR A 122 -19.71 1.64 -6.74
N ILE A 123 -19.68 0.81 -5.70
CA ILE A 123 -20.52 -0.38 -5.67
C ILE A 123 -21.99 0.06 -5.71
N PHE A 124 -22.81 -0.73 -6.40
CA PHE A 124 -24.24 -0.48 -6.57
C PHE A 124 -24.93 -0.26 -5.21
N LEU A 125 -25.83 0.74 -5.16
CA LEU A 125 -26.69 1.08 -4.02
C LEU A 125 -26.03 1.69 -2.77
N LEU A 126 -24.80 1.31 -2.42
CA LEU A 126 -24.17 1.70 -1.15
C LEU A 126 -22.92 2.56 -1.28
N GLY A 127 -22.37 2.70 -2.48
CA GLY A 127 -21.11 3.41 -2.66
C GLY A 127 -21.18 4.89 -2.28
N ASN A 128 -22.26 5.60 -2.62
CA ASN A 128 -22.44 7.00 -2.23
C ASN A 128 -22.59 7.15 -0.71
N GLN A 129 -23.34 6.23 -0.08
CA GLN A 129 -23.54 6.21 1.36
C GLN A 129 -22.21 6.04 2.13
N PHE A 130 -21.34 5.14 1.65
CA PHE A 130 -20.01 4.96 2.26
C PHE A 130 -19.13 6.19 2.08
N GLN A 131 -19.19 6.84 0.92
CA GLN A 131 -18.46 8.09 0.73
C GLN A 131 -18.94 9.15 1.70
N ASP A 132 -20.24 9.26 1.94
CA ASP A 132 -20.86 10.22 2.86
C ASP A 132 -20.59 9.93 4.33
N TRP A 133 -20.72 8.68 4.76
CA TRP A 133 -20.49 8.28 6.15
C TRP A 133 -19.01 8.36 6.56
N PHE A 134 -18.10 8.11 5.62
CA PHE A 134 -16.68 8.04 5.89
C PHE A 134 -15.89 9.20 5.26
N LYS A 135 -16.53 10.35 4.99
CA LYS A 135 -15.87 11.54 4.39
C LYS A 135 -14.63 12.03 5.16
N SER A 136 -14.60 11.81 6.47
CA SER A 136 -13.51 12.25 7.35
C SER A 136 -12.24 11.42 7.24
N ILE A 137 -12.30 10.24 6.62
CA ILE A 137 -11.15 9.37 6.31
C ILE A 137 -10.55 9.84 4.99
#